data_AF-A0A1I7I5R7-F1
#
_entry.id   AF-A0A1I7I5R7-F1
#
_cell.length_a   1.000
_cell.length_b   1.000
_cell.length_c   1.000
_cell.angle_alpha   90.00
_cell.angle_beta   90.00
_cell.angle_gamma   90.00
#
_symmetry.space_group_name_H-M   'P 1'
#
loop_
_entity.id
_entity.type
_entity.pdbx_description
1 polymer ?
#
loop_
_entity_poly.entity_id
_entity_poly.type
_entity_poly.pdbx_seq_one_letter_code
_entity_poly.pdbx_strand_id
1 'polypeptide(L)' 'MIGDLPHAAISGIISAVSHEGLSILVNGKPARLAIIDEAGQVVAAGDEVAKEAEAVAVNSYRNFLKGQGFLRVLSKPIA' A
#
# COMPACT_ATOMS: atom_id res chain seq x y z
N MET A 1 -14.24 8.12 -15.27
CA MET A 1 -14.23 6.65 -15.10
C MET A 1 -12.90 6.29 -14.49
N ILE A 2 -12.89 5.60 -13.34
CA ILE A 2 -11.65 4.98 -12.86
C ILE A 2 -11.45 3.75 -13.74
N GLY A 3 -10.57 3.89 -14.72
CA GLY A 3 -9.98 2.74 -15.42
C GLY A 3 -8.79 2.22 -14.63
N ASP A 4 -8.18 1.14 -15.12
CA ASP A 4 -6.98 0.61 -14.50
C ASP A 4 -5.83 1.61 -14.65
N LEU A 5 -5.17 1.91 -13.52
CA LEU A 5 -3.90 2.61 -13.58
C LEU A 5 -2.84 1.66 -14.14
N PRO A 6 -1.93 2.14 -15.01
CA PRO A 6 -0.82 1.32 -15.47
C PRO A 6 0.03 0.92 -14.26
N HIS A 7 0.18 -0.38 -14.04
CA HIS A 7 1.13 -0.93 -13.08
C HIS A 7 2.41 -1.33 -13.82
N ALA A 8 3.57 -0.95 -13.28
CA ALA A 8 4.86 -1.32 -13.84
C ALA A 8 5.25 -2.76 -13.48
N ALA A 9 6.04 -3.40 -14.33
CA ALA A 9 6.68 -4.68 -14.00
C ALA A 9 7.76 -4.43 -12.93
N ILE A 10 7.48 -4.85 -11.70
CA ILE A 10 8.47 -4.99 -10.64
C ILE A 10 8.93 -6.45 -10.58
N SER A 11 10.06 -6.74 -9.93
CA SER A 11 10.52 -8.10 -9.66
C SER A 11 9.70 -8.77 -8.54
N GLY A 12 8.38 -8.79 -8.70
CA GLY A 12 7.42 -9.31 -7.74
C GLY A 12 5.99 -9.10 -8.20
N ILE A 13 5.06 -9.73 -7.51
CA ILE A 13 3.62 -9.59 -7.70
C ILE A 13 3.06 -9.00 -6.42
N ILE A 14 2.34 -7.89 -6.53
CA ILE A 14 1.55 -7.32 -5.46
C ILE A 14 0.08 -7.59 -5.79
N SER A 15 -0.64 -8.18 -4.86
CA SER A 15 -2.07 -8.43 -4.99
C SER A 15 -2.79 -7.98 -3.71
N ALA A 16 -4.08 -7.72 -3.81
CA ALA A 16 -4.92 -7.47 -2.65
C ALA A 16 -6.31 -8.04 -2.89
N VAL A 17 -6.90 -8.59 -1.83
CA VAL A 17 -8.32 -8.97 -1.79
C VAL A 17 -8.93 -8.23 -0.62
N SER A 18 -10.09 -7.58 -0.80
CA SER A 18 -10.68 -6.67 0.19
C SER A 18 -10.92 -7.26 1.59
N HIS A 19 -10.89 -8.59 1.75
CA HIS A 19 -11.05 -9.29 3.03
C HIS A 19 -9.80 -10.08 3.47
N GLU A 20 -8.76 -10.19 2.64
CA GLU A 20 -7.48 -10.87 2.97
C GLU A 20 -6.33 -9.87 3.15
N GLY A 21 -6.42 -8.74 2.44
CA GLY A 21 -5.47 -7.65 2.47
C GLY A 21 -4.39 -7.72 1.39
N LEU A 22 -3.41 -6.82 1.48
CA LEU A 22 -2.29 -6.70 0.54
C LEU A 22 -1.22 -7.79 0.78
N SER A 23 -0.86 -8.51 -0.27
CA SER A 23 0.12 -9.60 -0.27
C SER A 23 1.17 -9.42 -1.36
N ILE A 24 2.37 -9.97 -1.12
CA ILE A 24 3.53 -9.82 -2.01
C ILE A 24 4.19 -11.17 -2.24
N LEU A 25 4.46 -11.49 -3.51
CA LEU A 25 5.25 -12.63 -3.93
C LEU A 25 6.48 -12.16 -4.72
N VAL A 26 7.63 -12.71 -4.41
CA VAL A 26 8.87 -12.55 -5.19
C VAL A 26 9.33 -13.94 -5.61
N ASN A 27 9.42 -14.18 -6.92
CA ASN A 27 9.78 -15.49 -7.48
C ASN A 27 8.95 -16.65 -6.89
N GLY A 28 7.64 -16.42 -6.71
CA GLY A 28 6.69 -17.39 -6.15
C GLY A 28 6.78 -17.61 -4.64
N LYS A 29 7.63 -16.87 -3.92
CA LYS A 29 7.77 -16.97 -2.46
C LYS A 29 7.18 -15.74 -1.76
N PRO A 30 6.58 -15.88 -0.57
CA PRO A 30 6.12 -14.76 0.23
C PRO A 30 7.22 -13.74 0.49
N ALA A 31 6.89 -12.47 0.28
CA ALA A 31 7.76 -11.34 0.56
C ALA A 31 7.03 -10.29 1.42
N ARG A 32 7.78 -9.30 1.91
CA ARG A 32 7.28 -8.26 2.82
C ARG A 32 7.57 -6.88 2.25
N LEU A 33 6.65 -5.93 2.49
CA LEU A 33 6.91 -4.53 2.23
C LEU A 33 7.87 -3.95 3.26
N ALA A 34 8.60 -2.93 2.84
CA ALA A 34 9.49 -2.15 3.68
C ALA A 34 9.35 -0.66 3.34
N ILE A 35 9.41 0.18 4.36
CA ILE A 35 9.61 1.62 4.23
C ILE A 35 11.10 1.85 4.33
N ILE A 36 11.66 2.51 3.32
CA ILE A 36 13.08 2.84 3.22
C ILE A 36 13.18 4.35 3.22
N ASP A 37 14.00 4.90 4.11
CA ASP A 37 14.24 6.35 4.16
C ASP A 37 15.24 6.81 3.07
N GLU A 38 15.51 8.12 3.02
CA GLU A 38 16.42 8.71 2.03
C GLU A 38 17.86 8.21 2.17
N ALA A 39 18.27 7.71 3.33
CA ALA A 39 19.59 7.13 3.57
C ALA A 39 19.68 5.65 3.15
N GLY A 40 18.57 5.06 2.71
CA GLY A 40 18.50 3.64 2.36
C GLY A 40 18.29 2.72 3.56
N GLN A 41 17.97 3.26 4.74
CA GLN A 41 17.70 2.47 5.93
C GLN A 41 16.25 1.99 5.94
N VAL A 42 16.05 0.71 6.26
CA VAL A 42 14.71 0.14 6.48
C VAL A 42 14.19 0.64 7.83
N VAL A 43 13.21 1.55 7.79
CA VAL A 43 12.60 2.13 9.01
C VAL A 43 11.44 1.28 9.54
N ALA A 44 10.77 0.54 8.67
CA ALA A 44 9.73 -0.42 9.04
C ALA A 44 9.60 -1.49 7.95
N ALA A 45 9.26 -2.73 8.31
CA ALA A 45 9.00 -3.79 7.35
C ALA A 45 8.03 -4.85 7.89
N GLY A 46 7.36 -5.57 6.99
CA GLY A 46 6.46 -6.67 7.33
C GLY A 46 4.98 -6.37 7.15
N ASP A 47 4.16 -7.20 7.76
CA ASP A 47 2.70 -7.22 7.55
C ASP A 47 2.03 -5.92 8.01
N GLU A 48 2.59 -5.24 9.03
CA GLU A 48 2.08 -3.95 9.49
C GLU A 48 2.21 -2.88 8.41
N VAL A 49 3.33 -2.86 7.66
CA VAL A 49 3.51 -1.95 6.53
C VAL A 49 2.50 -2.24 5.42
N ALA A 50 2.23 -3.51 5.13
CA ALA A 50 1.23 -3.90 4.13
C ALA A 50 -0.18 -3.47 4.53
N LYS A 51 -0.58 -3.72 5.78
CA LYS A 51 -1.89 -3.31 6.32
C LYS A 51 -2.07 -1.80 6.30
N GLU A 52 -1.06 -1.03 6.71
CA GLU A 52 -1.17 0.42 6.74
C GLU A 52 -1.21 1.01 5.33
N ALA A 53 -0.40 0.49 4.41
CA ALA A 53 -0.41 0.91 3.01
C ALA A 53 -1.77 0.67 2.35
N GLU A 54 -2.36 -0.51 2.57
CA GLU A 54 -3.70 -0.84 2.10
C GLU A 54 -4.76 0.08 2.70
N ALA A 55 -4.73 0.27 4.03
CA ALA A 55 -5.71 1.11 4.73
C ALA A 55 -5.71 2.55 4.20
N VAL A 56 -4.53 3.14 3.99
CA VAL A 56 -4.39 4.49 3.43
C VAL A 56 -4.91 4.54 1.99
N ALA A 57 -4.55 3.56 1.15
CA ALA A 57 -5.01 3.50 -0.24
C ALA A 57 -6.55 3.37 -0.33
N VAL A 58 -7.15 2.47 0.45
CA VAL A 58 -8.60 2.25 0.50
C VAL A 58 -9.32 3.48 1.05
N ASN A 59 -8.80 4.13 2.08
CA ASN A 59 -9.40 5.34 2.63
C ASN A 59 -9.30 6.53 1.67
N SER A 60 -8.20 6.67 0.93
CA SER A 60 -8.07 7.66 -0.14
C SER A 60 -9.14 7.44 -1.22
N TYR A 61 -9.33 6.19 -1.66
CA TYR A 61 -10.40 5.84 -2.61
C TYR A 61 -11.79 6.13 -2.06
N ARG A 62 -12.06 5.77 -0.80
CA ARG A 62 -13.35 6.09 -0.14
C ARG A 62 -13.60 7.60 -0.06
N ASN A 63 -12.57 8.41 0.22
CA ASN A 63 -12.70 9.87 0.26
C ASN A 63 -13.01 10.45 -1.12
N PHE A 64 -12.39 9.92 -2.17
CA PHE A 64 -12.77 10.24 -3.54
C PHE A 64 -14.24 9.91 -3.81
N LEU A 65 -14.71 8.71 -3.45
CA LEU A 65 -16.11 8.30 -3.62
C LEU A 65 -17.11 9.16 -2.81
N LYS A 66 -16.71 9.65 -1.64
CA LYS A 66 -17.52 10.56 -0.81
C LYS A 66 -17.59 12.00 -1.35
N GLY A 67 -16.97 12.29 -2.50
CA GLY A 67 -16.90 13.65 -3.05
C GLY A 67 -15.98 14.57 -2.27
N GLN A 68 -15.12 14.03 -1.40
CA GLN A 68 -14.15 14.78 -0.60
C GLN A 68 -12.77 14.82 -1.30
N GLY A 69 -12.75 14.80 -2.64
CA GLY A 69 -11.58 14.57 -3.51
C GLY A 69 -10.43 15.59 -3.42
N PHE A 70 -10.40 16.44 -2.40
CA PHE A 70 -9.33 17.37 -2.06
C PHE A 70 -8.60 17.01 -0.74
N LEU A 71 -8.95 15.90 -0.08
CA LEU A 71 -8.41 15.56 1.25
C LEU A 71 -7.24 14.57 1.20
N ARG A 72 -6.12 14.97 1.82
CA ARG A 72 -4.97 14.11 2.10
C ARG A 72 -5.27 13.20 3.29
N VAL A 73 -5.12 11.89 3.12
CA VAL A 73 -5.19 10.91 4.21
C VAL A 73 -3.78 10.66 4.74
N LEU A 74 -3.60 10.76 6.05
CA LEU A 74 -2.35 10.47 6.74
C LEU A 74 -2.55 9.28 7.67
N SER A 75 -1.56 8.40 7.77
CA SER A 75 -1.46 7.39 8.83
C SER A 75 -1.22 8.08 10.19
N LYS A 76 -1.42 7.34 11.29
CA LYS A 76 -1.07 7.85 12.63
C LYS A 76 0.45 7.77 12.85
N PRO A 77 1.09 8.79 13.44
CA PRO A 77 2.49 8.70 13.83
C PRO A 77 2.68 7.69 14.98
N ILE A 78 3.84 7.03 15.00
CA ILE A 78 4.29 6.22 16.14
C ILE A 78 4.75 7.20 17.25
N ALA A 79 4.29 6.98 18.49
CA ALA A 79 4.68 7.74 19.67
C ALA A 79 5.96 7.17 20.29
#